data_AF-A0A2D0JK81-F1
#
_entry.id   AF-A0A2D0JK81-F1
#
_cell.length_a   1.000
_cell.length_b   1.000
_cell.length_c   1.000
_cell.angle_alpha   90.00
_cell.angle_beta   90.00
_cell.angle_gamma   90.00
#
_symmetry.space_group_name_H-M   'P 1'
#
loop_
_entity.id
_entity.type
_entity.pdbx_description
1 polymer ?
#
loop_
_entity_poly.entity_id
_entity_poly.type
_entity_poly.pdbx_seq_one_letter_code
_entity_poly.pdbx_strand_id
1 'polypeptide(L)' 'MNNSDICREAFEKFLLTEFRYFENALEKDNDGKYFNMPAQIYWEAFQAGWKAYQENQI' A
#
# COMPACT_ATOMS: atom_id res chain seq x y z
N MET A 1 5.48 -6.20 14.94
CA MET A 1 5.34 -5.61 13.60
C MET A 1 4.87 -6.72 12.69
N ASN A 2 3.60 -6.70 12.26
CA ASN A 2 3.06 -7.76 11.41
C ASN A 2 3.52 -7.54 9.96
N ASN A 3 3.66 -8.62 9.17
CA ASN A 3 4.05 -8.51 7.75
C ASN A 3 3.14 -7.58 6.93
N SER A 4 1.87 -7.43 7.34
CA SER A 4 0.92 -6.49 6.72
C SER A 4 1.31 -5.02 6.96
N ASP A 5 1.94 -4.71 8.08
CA ASP A 5 2.36 -3.35 8.42
C ASP A 5 3.54 -2.92 7.54
N ILE A 6 4.51 -3.83 7.35
CA ILE A 6 5.70 -3.62 6.51
C ILE A 6 5.31 -3.42 5.03
N CYS A 7 4.41 -4.26 4.51
CA CYS A 7 3.91 -4.12 3.14
C CYS A 7 3.24 -2.77 2.92
N ARG A 8 2.47 -2.30 3.91
CA ARG A 8 1.78 -1.01 3.84
C ARG A 8 2.75 0.17 3.93
N GLU A 9 3.71 0.14 4.84
CA GLU A 9 4.75 1.18 4.93
C GLU A 9 5.55 1.29 3.62
N ALA A 10 5.91 0.16 3.00
CA ALA A 10 6.59 0.13 1.72
C ALA A 10 5.75 0.75 0.60
N PHE A 11 4.45 0.43 0.56
CA PHE A 11 3.51 1.03 -0.40
C PHE A 11 3.40 2.54 -0.21
N GLU A 12 3.14 3.01 1.01
CA GLU A 12 2.97 4.43 1.30
C GLU A 12 4.23 5.23 0.93
N LYS A 13 5.41 4.70 1.27
CA LYS A 13 6.68 5.30 0.87
C LYS A 13 6.83 5.35 -0.66
N PHE A 14 6.57 4.23 -1.36
CA PHE A 14 6.63 4.18 -2.81
C PHE A 14 5.70 5.19 -3.47
N LEU A 15 4.47 5.31 -2.97
CA LEU A 15 3.45 6.19 -3.53
C LEU A 15 3.87 7.67 -3.40
N LEU A 16 4.49 8.06 -2.29
CA LEU A 16 4.94 9.44 -2.06
C LEU A 16 6.28 9.75 -2.75
N THR A 17 7.25 8.83 -2.76
CA THR A 17 8.59 9.13 -3.27
C THR A 17 8.74 8.86 -4.76
N GLU A 18 8.33 7.68 -5.22
CA GLU A 18 8.56 7.23 -6.59
C GLU A 18 7.42 7.68 -7.50
N PHE A 19 6.18 7.50 -7.05
CA PHE A 19 4.99 7.89 -7.79
C PHE A 19 4.66 9.38 -7.63
N ARG A 20 5.30 10.07 -6.66
CA ARG A 20 5.11 11.49 -6.33
C ARG A 20 3.64 11.86 -6.19
N TYR A 21 2.87 10.97 -5.60
CA TYR A 21 1.47 11.20 -5.34
C TYR A 21 1.30 12.19 -4.18
N PHE A 22 0.10 12.74 -4.04
CA PHE A 22 -0.20 13.73 -3.01
C PHE A 22 -0.39 13.07 -1.64
N GLU A 23 0.16 13.67 -0.57
CA GLU A 23 0.13 13.09 0.78
C GLU A 23 -1.28 12.82 1.31
N ASN A 24 -2.24 13.68 0.98
CA ASN A 24 -3.65 13.50 1.35
C ASN A 24 -4.32 12.29 0.67
N ALA A 25 -3.65 11.63 -0.28
CA ALA A 25 -4.12 10.36 -0.82
C ALA A 25 -4.05 9.23 0.21
N LEU A 26 -3.19 9.38 1.23
CA LEU A 26 -2.95 8.38 2.25
C LEU A 26 -3.92 8.49 3.44
N GLU A 27 -4.88 9.41 3.39
CA GLU A 27 -5.96 9.51 4.38
C GLU A 27 -6.79 8.22 4.36
N LYS A 28 -7.06 7.68 5.55
CA LYS A 28 -7.74 6.39 5.73
C LYS A 28 -9.01 6.55 6.54
N ASP A 29 -9.99 5.72 6.23
CA ASP A 29 -11.18 5.54 7.05
C ASP A 29 -10.87 4.70 8.31
N ASN A 30 -11.88 4.54 9.17
CA ASN A 30 -11.77 3.75 10.39
C ASN A 30 -11.53 2.25 10.12
N ASP A 31 -11.81 1.77 8.91
CA ASP A 31 -11.57 0.39 8.48
C ASP A 31 -10.17 0.21 7.87
N GLY A 32 -9.36 1.28 7.82
CA GLY A 32 -8.00 1.26 7.30
C GLY A 32 -7.90 1.23 5.78
N LYS A 33 -8.99 1.54 5.06
CA LYS A 33 -8.99 1.75 3.60
C LYS A 33 -8.65 3.20 3.29
N TYR A 34 -8.01 3.43 2.14
CA TYR A 34 -7.74 4.78 1.69
C TYR A 34 -9.02 5.45 1.20
N PHE A 35 -9.29 6.68 1.63
CA PHE A 35 -10.40 7.49 1.12
C PHE A 35 -10.23 7.81 -0.37
N ASN A 36 -8.98 8.01 -0.80
CA ASN A 36 -8.65 8.21 -2.18
C ASN A 36 -8.79 6.89 -2.96
N MET A 37 -9.84 6.77 -3.77
CA MET A 37 -10.10 5.54 -4.54
C MET A 37 -8.91 5.08 -5.39
N PRO A 38 -8.19 5.97 -6.12
CA PRO A 38 -6.96 5.56 -6.80
C PRO A 38 -5.90 4.96 -5.87
N ALA A 39 -5.63 5.58 -4.73
CA ALA A 39 -4.67 5.05 -3.75
C ALA A 39 -5.11 3.69 -3.20
N GLN A 40 -6.42 3.49 -2.98
CA GLN A 40 -6.97 2.20 -2.57
C GLN A 40 -6.75 1.12 -3.64
N ILE A 41 -6.98 1.43 -4.92
CA ILE A 41 -6.76 0.49 -6.03
C ILE A 41 -5.27 0.13 -6.14
N TYR A 42 -4.38 1.13 -6.05
CA TYR A 42 -2.94 0.88 -6.10
C TYR A 42 -2.45 0.05 -4.91
N TRP A 43 -3.03 0.29 -3.73
CA TRP A 43 -2.73 -0.50 -2.54
C TRP A 43 -3.10 -1.97 -2.73
N GLU A 44 -4.29 -2.26 -3.24
CA GLU A 44 -4.74 -3.64 -3.48
C GLU A 44 -3.84 -4.37 -4.48
N ALA A 45 -3.44 -3.69 -5.56
CA ALA A 45 -2.50 -4.24 -6.54
C ALA A 45 -1.11 -4.49 -5.94
N PHE A 46 -0.59 -3.51 -5.19
CA PHE A 46 0.71 -3.63 -4.53
C PHE A 46 0.73 -4.78 -3.52
N GLN A 47 -0.32 -4.88 -2.70
CA GLN A 47 -0.45 -5.94 -1.70
C GLN A 47 -0.52 -7.33 -2.36
N ALA A 48 -1.26 -7.47 -3.47
CA ALA A 48 -1.33 -8.73 -4.21
C ALA A 48 0.05 -9.14 -4.76
N GLY A 49 0.78 -8.20 -5.37
CA GLY A 49 2.15 -8.44 -5.86
C GLY A 49 3.12 -8.81 -4.74
N TRP A 50 3.03 -8.13 -3.59
CA TRP A 50 3.86 -8.43 -2.41
C TRP A 50 3.62 -9.84 -1.86
N LYS A 51 2.35 -10.26 -1.73
CA LYS A 51 2.00 -11.62 -1.30
C LYS A 51 2.56 -12.66 -2.26
N ALA A 52 2.35 -12.47 -3.57
CA ALA A 52 2.88 -13.37 -4.59
C ALA A 52 4.41 -13.45 -4.55
N TYR A 53 5.11 -12.32 -4.33
CA TYR A 53 6.55 -12.33 -4.14
C TYR A 53 6.96 -13.17 -2.93
N GLN A 54 6.32 -12.98 -1.78
CA GLN A 54 6.63 -13.74 -0.57
C GLN A 54 6.39 -15.25 -0.75
N GLU A 55 5.30 -15.64 -1.41
CA GLU A 55 4.97 -17.05 -1.67
C GLU A 55 5.98 -17.72 -2.61
N ASN A 56 6.55 -16.98 -3.57
CA ASN A 56 7.54 -17.50 -4.53
C ASN A 56 8.99 -17.46 -4.02
N GLN A 57 9.24 -16.93 -2.81
CA GLN A 57 10.57 -16.92 -2.17
C GLN A 57 10.75 -18.07 -1.16
N ILE A 58 9.75 -18.96 -1.04
CA ILE A 58 9.73 -20.15 -0.16
C ILE A 58 10.13 -21.39 -0.96
#